data_AF-A0A059WKJ1-F1
#
_entry.id   AF-A0A059WKJ1-F1
#
_cell.length_a   1.000
_cell.length_b   1.000
_cell.length_c   1.000
_cell.angle_alpha   90.00
_cell.angle_beta   90.00
_cell.angle_gamma   90.00
#
_symmetry.space_group_name_H-M   'P 1'
#
loop_
_entity.id
_entity.type
_entity.pdbx_description
1 polymer ?
#
loop_
_entity_poly.entity_id
_entity_poly.type
_entity_poly.pdbx_seq_one_letter_code
_entity_poly.pdbx_strand_id
1 'polypeptide(L)'
;MNLQSIDLNLLLAFESLMDERNVTRAAKRIGLSQPAMSNALTRLRRTFDDPILVRSPEGMMPTPAAQALIGPIRAALASLRAAIEEKPAFNPAASRRMFHLLTNDYAEIMLVAPVIAALRA
;
A
#
# COMPACT_ATOMS: atom_id res chain seq x y z
N MET A 1 7.48 21.00 -8.36
CA MET A 1 7.16 19.57 -8.48
C MET A 1 5.65 19.42 -8.50
N ASN A 2 5.06 18.77 -9.51
CA ASN A 2 3.62 18.55 -9.57
C ASN A 2 3.30 17.19 -8.94
N LEU A 3 2.38 17.14 -7.97
CA LEU A 3 1.97 15.89 -7.33
C LEU A 3 1.38 14.89 -8.36
N GLN A 4 0.73 15.39 -9.41
CA GLN A 4 0.15 14.58 -10.49
C GLN A 4 1.18 13.81 -11.32
N SER A 5 2.45 14.26 -11.33
CA SER A 5 3.52 13.56 -12.05
C SER A 5 4.25 12.51 -11.20
N ILE A 6 3.94 12.44 -9.89
CA ILE A 6 4.56 11.47 -8.99
C ILE A 6 3.73 10.19 -8.99
N ASP A 7 4.37 9.09 -9.36
CA ASP A 7 3.84 7.74 -9.15
C ASP A 7 3.81 7.46 -7.64
N LEU A 8 2.60 7.35 -7.06
CA LEU A 8 2.40 7.13 -5.62
C LEU A 8 3.05 5.83 -5.13
N ASN A 9 3.25 4.83 -6.00
CA ASN A 9 3.95 3.61 -5.63
C ASN A 9 5.43 3.88 -5.30
N LEU A 10 6.02 4.96 -5.81
CA LEU A 10 7.37 5.38 -5.42
C LEU A 10 7.42 5.81 -3.95
N LEU A 11 6.34 6.35 -3.38
CA LEU A 11 6.30 6.72 -1.96
C LEU A 11 6.31 5.48 -1.06
N LEU A 12 5.62 4.40 -1.46
CA LEU A 12 5.69 3.10 -0.78
C LEU A 12 7.09 2.48 -0.88
N ALA A 13 7.71 2.55 -2.07
CA ALA A 13 9.08 2.10 -2.26
C ALA A 13 10.07 2.90 -1.41
N PHE A 14 9.89 4.22 -1.33
CA PHE A 14 10.69 5.12 -0.51
C PHE A 14 10.58 4.76 0.98
N GLU A 15 9.37 4.64 1.52
CA GLU A 15 9.13 4.23 2.91
C GLU A 15 9.84 2.91 3.22
N SER A 16 9.68 1.90 2.35
CA SER A 16 10.34 0.61 2.53
C SER A 16 11.86 0.66 2.44
N LEU A 17 12.43 1.53 1.60
CA LEU A 17 13.88 1.71 1.49
C LEU A 17 14.48 2.40 2.72
N MET A 18 13.76 3.36 3.31
CA MET A 18 14.18 4.03 4.55
C MET A 18 14.19 3.06 5.74
N ASP A 19 13.22 2.15 5.80
CA ASP A 19 13.11 1.13 6.84
C ASP A 19 14.21 0.07 6.71
N GLU A 20 14.31 -0.54 5.52
CA GLU A 20 15.14 -1.73 5.33
C GLU A 20 16.61 -1.42 5.07
N ARG A 21 16.92 -0.21 4.57
CA ARG A 21 18.27 0.22 4.18
C ARG A 21 18.96 -0.82 3.28
N ASN A 22 18.17 -1.54 2.50
CA ASN A 22 18.61 -2.64 1.65
C ASN A 22 17.59 -2.84 0.52
N VAL A 23 18.04 -2.71 -0.72
CA VAL A 23 17.17 -2.77 -1.91
C VAL A 23 16.44 -4.11 -2.02
N THR A 24 17.12 -5.22 -1.74
CA THR A 24 16.53 -6.56 -1.86
C THR A 24 15.50 -6.83 -0.76
N ARG A 25 15.78 -6.45 0.50
CA ARG A 25 14.80 -6.59 1.59
C ARG A 25 13.61 -5.65 1.42
N ALA A 26 13.85 -4.41 1.00
CA ALA A 26 12.79 -3.46 0.68
C ALA A 26 11.87 -4.01 -0.41
N ALA A 27 12.43 -4.57 -1.49
CA ALA A 27 11.65 -5.18 -2.56
C ALA A 27 10.73 -6.28 -2.03
N LYS A 28 11.28 -7.22 -1.24
CA LYS A 28 10.52 -8.33 -0.64
C LYS A 28 9.38 -7.83 0.26
N ARG A 29 9.63 -6.80 1.07
CA ARG A 29 8.65 -6.26 2.03
C ARG A 29 7.36 -5.77 1.36
N ILE A 30 7.48 -5.18 0.17
CA ILE A 30 6.32 -4.65 -0.57
C ILE A 30 5.95 -5.49 -1.80
N GLY A 31 6.42 -6.75 -1.88
CA GLY A 31 6.04 -7.69 -2.93
C GLY A 31 6.63 -7.39 -4.32
N LEU A 32 7.71 -6.61 -4.40
CA LEU A 32 8.42 -6.31 -5.65
C LEU A 32 9.61 -7.25 -5.88
N SER A 33 9.98 -7.41 -7.14
CA SER A 33 11.29 -7.97 -7.50
C SER A 33 12.40 -6.96 -7.19
N GLN A 34 13.62 -7.44 -6.93
CA GLN A 34 14.77 -6.56 -6.71
C GLN A 34 15.05 -5.62 -7.92
N PRO A 35 14.95 -6.07 -9.19
CA PRO A 35 15.08 -5.16 -10.35
C PRO A 35 14.02 -4.06 -10.36
N ALA A 36 12.76 -4.38 -10.00
CA ALA A 36 11.69 -3.39 -9.91
C ALA A 36 11.98 -2.35 -8.82
N MET A 37 12.47 -2.77 -7.66
CA MET A 37 12.88 -1.85 -6.59
C MET A 37 14.09 -1.00 -6.97
N SER A 38 15.07 -1.56 -7.69
CA SER A 38 16.22 -0.79 -8.20
C SER A 38 15.78 0.30 -9.19
N ASN A 39 14.82 -0.01 -10.06
CA ASN A 39 14.21 0.96 -10.95
C ASN A 39 13.43 2.02 -10.16
N ALA A 40 12.66 1.61 -9.15
CA ALA A 40 11.95 2.55 -8.27
C ALA A 40 12.92 3.52 -7.56
N LEU A 41 14.04 3.03 -7.02
CA LEU A 41 15.10 3.87 -6.45
C LEU A 41 15.70 4.83 -7.49
N THR A 42 15.92 4.38 -8.72
CA THR A 42 16.40 5.24 -9.81
C THR A 42 15.41 6.36 -10.13
N ARG A 43 14.12 6.06 -10.18
CA ARG A 43 13.06 7.04 -10.39
C ARG A 43 12.97 8.01 -9.21
N LEU A 44 13.01 7.50 -7.97
CA LEU A 44 13.05 8.32 -6.75
C LEU A 44 14.21 9.32 -6.79
N ARG A 45 15.41 8.87 -7.20
CA ARG A 45 16.58 9.74 -7.33
C ARG A 45 16.35 10.90 -8.29
N ARG A 46 15.75 10.64 -9.45
CA ARG A 46 15.41 11.68 -10.43
C ARG A 46 14.30 12.61 -9.93
N THR A 47 13.31 12.03 -9.27
CA THR A 47 12.13 12.73 -8.77
C THR A 47 12.52 13.74 -7.67
N PHE A 48 13.35 13.33 -6.72
CA PHE A 48 13.78 14.17 -5.60
C PHE A 48 15.10 14.90 -5.83
N ASP A 49 15.75 14.67 -6.98
CA ASP A 49 17.10 15.15 -7.28
C ASP A 49 18.10 14.86 -6.14
N ASP A 50 18.00 13.65 -5.57
CA ASP A 50 18.77 13.23 -4.39
C ASP A 50 19.14 11.75 -4.50
N PRO A 51 20.35 11.31 -4.09
CA PRO A 51 20.75 9.90 -4.14
C PRO A 51 19.87 8.93 -3.33
N ILE A 52 19.04 9.43 -2.42
CA ILE A 52 18.14 8.77 -1.48
C ILE A 52 18.88 7.89 -0.46
N LEU A 53 19.69 6.94 -0.93
CA LEU A 53 20.56 6.10 -0.13
C LEU A 53 21.99 6.15 -0.69
N VAL A 54 22.95 6.32 0.22
CA VAL A 54 24.40 6.36 -0.05
C VAL A 54 25.12 5.29 0.76
N ARG A 55 26.25 4.80 0.25
CA ARG A 55 27.07 3.82 0.95
C ARG A 55 27.90 4.50 2.03
N SER A 56 27.83 3.97 3.24
CA SER A 56 28.60 4.39 4.42
C SER A 56 29.31 3.17 5.05
N PRO A 57 30.20 3.37 6.04
CA PRO A 57 30.80 2.27 6.80
C PRO A 57 29.77 1.36 7.49
N GLU A 58 28.62 1.91 7.87
CA GLU A 58 27.51 1.22 8.55
C GLU A 58 26.55 0.52 7.56
N GLY A 59 26.85 0.60 6.26
CA GLY A 59 26.01 0.10 5.17
C GLY A 59 25.33 1.21 4.39
N MET A 60 24.20 0.90 3.76
CA MET A 60 23.44 1.89 2.98
C MET A 60 22.65 2.80 3.93
N MET A 61 22.95 4.09 3.91
CA MET A 61 22.32 5.10 4.76
C MET A 61 21.50 6.09 3.94
N PRO A 62 20.38 6.59 4.47
CA PRO A 62 19.65 7.68 3.84
C PRO A 62 20.47 8.97 3.82
N THR A 63 20.27 9.79 2.78
CA THR A 63 20.78 11.16 2.77
C THR A 63 20.05 12.01 3.82
N PRO A 64 20.61 13.13 4.27
CA PRO A 64 19.90 14.06 5.15
C PRO A 64 18.56 14.53 4.56
N ALA A 65 18.50 14.74 3.24
CA ALA A 65 17.28 15.12 2.54
C ALA A 65 16.22 13.99 2.60
N ALA A 66 16.60 12.75 2.28
CA ALA A 66 15.69 11.61 2.38
C ALA A 66 15.22 11.38 3.83
N GLN A 67 16.10 11.56 4.80
CA GLN A 67 15.79 11.45 6.23
C GLN A 67 14.80 12.53 6.70
N ALA A 68 14.83 13.73 6.12
CA ALA A 68 13.85 14.78 6.40
C ALA A 68 12.47 14.48 5.76
N LEU A 69 12.46 13.81 4.60
CA LEU A 69 11.24 13.52 3.85
C LEU A 69 10.41 12.35 4.41
N ILE A 70 11.03 11.40 5.11
CA ILE A 70 10.33 10.19 5.57
C ILE A 70 9.18 10.47 6.54
N GLY A 71 9.31 11.47 7.42
CA GLY A 71 8.24 11.84 8.36
C GLY A 71 6.96 12.29 7.63
N PRO A 72 7.03 13.34 6.81
CA PRO A 72 5.90 13.80 6.00
C PRO A 72 5.31 12.73 5.07
N ILE A 73 6.16 11.92 4.41
CA ILE A 73 5.70 10.84 3.52
C ILE A 73 4.92 9.77 4.30
N ARG A 74 5.42 9.35 5.47
CA ARG A 74 4.70 8.38 6.32
C ARG A 74 3.35 8.92 6.78
N ALA A 75 3.28 10.19 7.16
CA ALA A 75 2.02 10.81 7.56
C ALA A 75 1.00 10.79 6.40
N ALA A 76 1.41 11.16 5.19
CA ALA A 76 0.55 11.11 4.01
C ALA A 76 0.09 9.67 3.68
N LEU A 77 1.00 8.70 3.71
CA LEU A 77 0.67 7.29 3.49
C LEU A 77 -0.28 6.75 4.57
N ALA A 78 -0.13 7.16 5.84
CA ALA A 78 -1.04 6.80 6.92
C ALA A 78 -2.44 7.35 6.70
N SER A 79 -2.58 8.61 6.26
CA SER A 79 -3.88 9.19 5.91
C SER A 79 -4.54 8.46 4.72
N LEU A 80 -3.75 8.09 3.71
CA LEU A 80 -4.26 7.30 2.58
C LEU A 80 -4.72 5.91 3.02
N ARG A 81 -3.93 5.22 3.87
CA ARG A 81 -4.31 3.93 4.46
C ARG A 81 -5.61 4.05 5.23
N ALA A 82 -5.73 5.05 6.11
CA ALA A 82 -6.94 5.31 6.87
C ALA A 82 -8.15 5.56 5.96
N ALA A 83 -8.02 6.38 4.92
CA ALA A 83 -9.11 6.66 3.99
C ALA A 83 -9.56 5.42 3.19
N ILE A 84 -8.66 4.46 2.93
CA ILE A 84 -8.98 3.20 2.24
C ILE A 84 -9.54 2.16 3.22
N GLU A 85 -9.02 2.13 4.45
CA GLU A 85 -9.41 1.19 5.50
C GLU A 85 -10.68 1.59 6.25
N GLU A 86 -11.03 2.88 6.26
CA GLU A 86 -12.32 3.41 6.73
C GLU A 86 -13.45 2.86 5.86
N LYS A 87 -13.80 1.61 6.12
CA LYS A 87 -15.07 1.04 5.71
C LYS A 87 -16.13 1.74 6.57
N PRO A 88 -17.18 2.31 5.96
CA PRO A 88 -18.33 2.77 6.72
C PRO A 88 -18.79 1.64 7.63
N ALA A 89 -19.05 1.95 8.91
CA ALA A 89 -19.55 0.98 9.87
C ALA A 89 -20.71 0.19 9.22
N PHE A 90 -20.53 -1.13 9.10
CA PHE A 90 -21.55 -1.97 8.50
C PHE A 90 -22.59 -2.27 9.58
N ASN A 91 -23.70 -1.53 9.56
CA ASN A 91 -24.89 -1.87 10.32
C ASN A 91 -25.78 -2.79 9.47
N PRO A 92 -25.85 -4.11 9.76
CA PRO A 92 -26.64 -5.04 8.95
C PRO A 92 -28.12 -4.67 8.93
N ALA A 93 -28.66 -4.20 10.05
CA ALA A 93 -30.08 -3.86 10.20
C ALA A 93 -30.51 -2.62 9.41
N ALA A 94 -29.57 -1.71 9.11
CA ALA A 94 -29.85 -0.47 8.35
C ALA A 94 -29.27 -0.51 6.91
N SER A 95 -28.57 -1.59 6.54
CA SER A 95 -27.90 -1.67 5.25
C SER A 95 -28.89 -1.85 4.11
N ARG A 96 -28.79 -0.98 3.09
CA ARG A 96 -29.49 -1.12 1.79
C ARG A 96 -28.57 -1.58 0.66
N ARG A 97 -27.37 -2.08 0.98
CA ARG A 97 -26.40 -2.55 -0.02
C ARG A 97 -26.92 -3.80 -0.73
N MET A 98 -26.74 -3.87 -2.04
CA MET A 98 -26.96 -5.09 -2.81
C MET A 98 -25.68 -5.93 -2.83
N PHE A 99 -25.81 -7.21 -2.48
CA PHE A 99 -24.71 -8.18 -2.55
C PHE A 99 -24.96 -9.11 -3.74
N HIS A 100 -24.00 -9.19 -4.65
CA HIS A 100 -24.04 -10.12 -5.77
C HIS A 100 -23.23 -11.37 -5.42
N LEU A 101 -23.89 -12.53 -5.40
CA LEU A 101 -23.30 -13.82 -5.07
C LEU A 101 -23.14 -14.62 -6.37
N LEU A 102 -21.92 -15.05 -6.69
CA LEU A 102 -21.67 -16.05 -7.73
C LEU A 102 -21.45 -17.39 -7.04
N THR A 103 -22.30 -18.37 -7.34
CA THR A 103 -22.23 -19.71 -6.77
C THR A 103 -22.43 -20.77 -7.84
N ASN A 104 -22.07 -22.02 -7.54
CA ASN A 104 -22.57 -23.16 -8.28
C ASN A 104 -23.93 -23.59 -7.71
N ASP A 105 -24.64 -24.45 -8.45
CA ASP A 105 -26.01 -24.89 -8.13
C ASP A 105 -26.09 -25.54 -6.73
N TYR A 106 -25.05 -26.28 -6.33
CA TYR A 106 -25.01 -26.93 -5.03
C TYR A 106 -24.93 -25.93 -3.86
N ALA A 107 -24.06 -24.92 -3.97
CA ALA A 107 -23.91 -23.88 -2.96
C ALA A 107 -25.13 -22.93 -2.92
N GLU A 108 -25.83 -22.75 -4.04
CA GLU A 108 -27.07 -21.97 -4.06
C GLU A 108 -28.12 -22.60 -3.12
N ILE A 109 -28.33 -23.92 -3.23
CA ILE A 109 -29.32 -24.65 -2.44
C ILE A 109 -28.87 -24.78 -0.98
N MET A 110 -27.62 -25.23 -0.77
CA MET A 110 -27.15 -25.60 0.57
C MET A 110 -26.73 -24.41 1.44
N LEU A 111 -26.39 -23.27 0.83
CA LEU A 111 -25.86 -22.11 1.55
C LEU A 111 -26.67 -20.83 1.30
N VAL A 112 -26.92 -20.46 0.05
CA VAL A 112 -27.55 -19.16 -0.26
C VAL A 112 -28.99 -19.11 0.24
N ALA A 113 -29.78 -20.16 0.02
CA ALA A 113 -31.17 -20.20 0.48
C ALA A 113 -31.30 -20.09 2.02
N PRO A 114 -30.57 -20.87 2.85
CA PRO A 114 -30.57 -20.71 4.30
C PRO A 114 -30.11 -19.32 4.77
N VAL A 115 -29.10 -18.74 4.12
CA VAL A 115 -28.60 -17.40 4.47
C VAL A 115 -29.65 -16.33 4.20
N ILE A 116 -30.34 -16.38 3.05
CA ILE A 116 -31.44 -15.45 2.75
C ILE A 116 -32.58 -15.60 3.76
N ALA A 117 -32.92 -16.82 4.17
CA ALA A 117 -33.93 -17.05 5.20
C ALA A 117 -33.53 -16.45 6.55
N ALA A 118 -32.28 -16.66 6.99
CA ALA A 118 -31.75 -16.11 8.23
C ALA A 118 -31.65 -14.58 8.23
N LEU A 119 -31.39 -13.95 7.07
CA LEU A 119 -31.31 -12.49 6.94
C LEU A 119 -32.69 -11.80 6.89
N ARG A 120 -33.79 -12.55 6.71
CA ARG A 120 -35.16 -12.04 6.69
C ARG A 120 -35.90 -12.19 8.03
N ALA A 121 -35.36 -12.98 8.96
CA ALA A 121 -35.90 -13.18 10.30
C ALA A 121 -35.51 -12.03 11.23
#